data_AF-A0A434CXF1-F1
#
_entry.id   AF-A0A434CXF1-F1
#
_cell.length_a   1.000
_cell.length_b   1.000
_cell.length_c   1.000
_cell.angle_alpha   90.00
_cell.angle_beta   90.00
_cell.angle_gamma   90.00
#
_symmetry.space_group_name_H-M   'P 1'
#
loop_
_entity.id
_entity.type
_entity.pdbx_description
1 polymer ?
#
loop_
_entity_poly.entity_id
_entity_poly.type
_entity_poly.pdbx_seq_one_letter_code
_entity_poly.pdbx_strand_id
1 'polypeptide(L)'
;LLPLAVLTGANGAFHLEAHLQGTSDISRRLGMAAAIVLISLIGGRIIPSFTRNWLVRENPGRLPAPFDRFDIASMAISAIALGAWTFAPVNSASGMLMAVAAICQAWRLSRWAGERTLRDPLVLILHLAYAFVPLGLAFVSASIFFPATVPAAAGFHALGTGAVGAMTLAVMTRATLGHTGRELKAGRGASFIFAAVLLAGSLRILAAFVPSGAMIDMAGAAWVAAFSGFIMVYGTALMTPKAR
;
A
#
# COMPACT_ATOMS: atom_id res chain seq x y z
N LEU A 1 13.44 -8.79 -9.46
CA LEU A 1 14.28 -7.77 -10.11
C LEU A 1 13.48 -6.88 -11.06
N LEU A 2 12.55 -7.42 -11.87
CA LEU A 2 11.77 -6.63 -12.84
C LEU A 2 11.06 -5.39 -12.25
N PRO A 3 10.26 -5.45 -11.16
CA PRO A 3 9.60 -4.25 -10.62
C PRO A 3 10.59 -3.18 -10.14
N LEU A 4 11.75 -3.60 -9.62
CA LEU A 4 12.80 -2.67 -9.19
C LEU A 4 13.46 -1.99 -10.39
N ALA A 5 13.72 -2.73 -11.47
CA ALA A 5 14.23 -2.15 -12.72
C ALA A 5 13.25 -1.14 -13.31
N VAL A 6 11.93 -1.45 -13.29
CA VAL A 6 10.88 -0.52 -13.71
C VAL A 6 10.85 0.72 -12.81
N LEU A 7 10.98 0.55 -11.49
CA LEU A 7 11.01 1.68 -10.55
C LEU A 7 12.22 2.59 -10.79
N THR A 8 13.41 2.03 -11.01
CA THR A 8 14.61 2.78 -11.37
C THR A 8 14.44 3.51 -12.70
N GLY A 9 13.89 2.84 -13.72
CA GLY A 9 13.59 3.44 -15.01
C GLY A 9 12.56 4.56 -14.91
N ALA A 10 11.51 4.38 -14.11
CA ALA A 10 10.50 5.39 -13.83
C ALA A 10 11.09 6.62 -13.13
N ASN A 11 12.04 6.43 -12.22
CA ASN A 11 12.73 7.54 -11.57
C ASN A 11 13.59 8.34 -12.55
N GLY A 12 14.34 7.67 -13.43
CA GLY A 12 15.09 8.34 -14.51
C GLY A 12 14.16 9.11 -15.46
N ALA A 13 13.08 8.45 -15.89
CA ALA A 13 12.07 9.07 -16.74
C ALA A 13 11.36 10.26 -16.06
N PHE A 14 11.16 10.21 -14.73
CA PHE A 14 10.60 11.31 -13.97
C PHE A 14 11.46 12.57 -14.04
N HIS A 15 12.77 12.44 -13.83
CA HIS A 15 13.67 13.58 -13.92
C HIS A 15 13.72 14.15 -15.35
N LEU A 16 13.64 13.27 -16.37
CA LEU A 16 13.60 13.69 -17.76
C LEU A 16 12.29 14.41 -18.12
N GLU A 17 11.13 13.82 -17.77
CA GLU A 17 9.80 14.38 -18.02
C GLU A 17 9.63 15.72 -17.30
N ALA A 18 10.04 15.80 -16.03
CA ALA A 18 10.00 17.03 -15.26
C ALA A 18 10.92 18.12 -15.84
N HIS A 19 12.10 17.75 -16.34
CA HIS A 19 13.03 18.70 -16.97
C HIS A 19 12.50 19.22 -18.32
N LEU A 20 11.90 18.35 -19.14
CA LEU A 20 11.44 18.70 -20.49
C LEU A 20 10.05 19.36 -20.51
N GLN A 21 9.14 18.94 -19.63
CA GLN A 21 7.73 19.33 -19.66
C GLN A 21 7.30 20.14 -18.43
N GLY A 22 8.17 20.30 -17.43
CA GLY A 22 7.85 20.99 -16.16
C GLY A 22 6.94 20.21 -15.22
N THR A 23 6.43 19.05 -15.65
CA THR A 23 5.55 18.16 -14.89
C THR A 23 5.91 16.71 -15.17
N SER A 24 5.38 15.79 -14.39
CA SER A 24 5.45 14.35 -14.68
C SER A 24 4.09 13.69 -14.61
N ASP A 25 3.79 12.85 -15.59
CA ASP A 25 2.53 12.13 -15.66
C ASP A 25 2.75 10.63 -15.93
N ILE A 26 3.41 10.28 -17.04
CA ILE A 26 3.68 8.88 -17.40
C ILE A 26 4.64 8.27 -16.40
N SER A 27 5.75 8.94 -16.09
CA SER A 27 6.76 8.41 -15.17
C SER A 27 6.24 8.19 -13.75
N ARG A 28 5.37 9.10 -13.27
CA ARG A 28 4.74 9.00 -11.95
C ARG A 28 3.77 7.82 -11.88
N ARG A 29 2.95 7.60 -12.92
CA ARG A 29 2.09 6.42 -13.01
C ARG A 29 2.90 5.12 -13.10
N LEU A 30 3.99 5.13 -13.88
CA LEU A 30 4.88 3.97 -14.01
C LEU A 30 5.54 3.59 -12.67
N GLY A 31 6.05 4.57 -11.92
CA GLY A 31 6.63 4.35 -10.60
C GLY A 31 5.60 3.81 -9.60
N MET A 32 4.39 4.36 -9.61
CA MET A 32 3.29 3.87 -8.80
C MET A 32 2.87 2.43 -9.18
N ALA A 33 2.78 2.14 -10.48
CA ALA A 33 2.51 0.80 -11.00
C ALA A 33 3.54 -0.22 -10.50
N ALA A 34 4.84 0.11 -10.58
CA ALA A 34 5.91 -0.76 -10.09
C ALA A 34 5.81 -1.01 -8.59
N ALA A 35 5.54 0.03 -7.79
CA ALA A 35 5.39 -0.08 -6.35
C ALA A 35 4.17 -0.96 -5.96
N ILE A 36 3.02 -0.76 -6.60
CA ILE A 36 1.81 -1.55 -6.33
C ILE A 36 1.99 -3.00 -6.77
N VAL A 37 2.61 -3.27 -7.93
CA VAL A 37 2.94 -4.64 -8.35
C VAL A 37 3.88 -5.31 -7.34
N LEU A 38 4.88 -4.58 -6.83
CA LEU A 38 5.79 -5.09 -5.81
C LEU A 38 5.05 -5.43 -4.50
N ILE A 39 4.17 -4.55 -4.04
CA ILE A 39 3.32 -4.77 -2.86
C ILE A 39 2.40 -5.98 -3.08
N SER A 40 1.74 -6.09 -4.23
CA SER A 40 0.84 -7.21 -4.54
C SER A 40 1.56 -8.56 -4.69
N LEU A 41 2.81 -8.55 -5.16
CA LEU A 41 3.64 -9.74 -5.35
C LEU A 41 4.24 -10.22 -4.03
N ILE A 42 4.89 -9.34 -3.28
CA ILE A 42 5.55 -9.69 -2.02
C ILE A 42 4.50 -9.84 -0.92
N GLY A 43 3.59 -8.87 -0.80
CA GLY A 43 2.48 -8.85 0.15
C GLY A 43 1.62 -10.11 0.05
N GLY A 44 1.30 -10.56 -1.16
CA GLY A 44 0.53 -11.77 -1.40
C GLY A 44 1.17 -13.07 -0.90
N ARG A 45 2.44 -13.05 -0.48
CA ARG A 45 3.12 -14.19 0.16
C ARG A 45 3.37 -13.94 1.64
N ILE A 46 3.87 -12.75 2.00
CA ILE A 46 4.25 -12.45 3.39
C ILE A 46 3.03 -12.25 4.29
N ILE A 47 1.96 -11.62 3.79
CA ILE A 47 0.77 -11.32 4.61
C ILE A 47 0.09 -12.62 5.01
N PRO A 48 -0.27 -13.55 4.08
CA PRO A 48 -0.87 -14.83 4.47
C PRO A 48 0.04 -15.67 5.36
N SER A 49 1.36 -15.63 5.14
CA SER A 49 2.31 -16.38 5.97
C SER A 49 2.36 -15.84 7.40
N PHE A 50 2.46 -14.52 7.59
CA PHE A 50 2.44 -13.91 8.92
C PHE A 50 1.10 -14.12 9.63
N THR A 51 -0.02 -14.01 8.90
CA THR A 51 -1.35 -14.30 9.43
C THR A 51 -1.46 -15.75 9.88
N ARG A 52 -1.00 -16.71 9.06
CA ARG A 52 -1.02 -18.13 9.42
C ARG A 52 -0.20 -18.41 10.67
N ASN A 53 1.03 -17.89 10.73
CA ASN A 53 1.94 -18.11 11.86
C ASN A 53 1.35 -17.58 13.18
N TRP A 54 0.71 -16.41 13.12
CA TRP A 54 0.04 -15.85 14.29
C TRP A 54 -1.22 -16.64 14.67
N LEU A 55 -2.09 -16.97 13.70
CA LEU A 55 -3.34 -17.70 13.96
C LEU A 55 -3.10 -19.10 14.54
N VAL A 56 -2.10 -19.83 14.03
CA VAL A 56 -1.76 -21.16 14.55
C VAL A 56 -1.36 -21.09 16.04
N ARG A 57 -0.70 -20.01 16.46
CA ARG A 57 -0.21 -19.83 17.83
C ARG A 57 -1.26 -19.25 18.77
N GLU A 58 -2.00 -18.23 18.33
CA GLU A 58 -2.78 -17.36 19.22
C GLU A 58 -4.31 -17.46 19.03
N ASN A 59 -4.76 -17.94 17.86
CA ASN A 59 -6.20 -18.02 17.55
C ASN A 59 -6.49 -19.15 16.53
N PRO A 60 -6.32 -20.43 16.93
CA PRO A 60 -6.51 -21.57 16.03
C PRO A 60 -7.88 -21.56 15.35
N GLY A 61 -7.97 -22.05 14.11
CA GLY A 61 -9.22 -22.06 13.31
C GLY A 61 -8.95 -21.87 11.82
N ARG A 62 -9.87 -21.19 11.10
CA ARG A 62 -9.72 -20.86 9.67
C ARG A 62 -8.39 -20.17 9.35
N LEU A 63 -7.56 -20.83 8.55
CA LEU A 63 -6.27 -20.29 8.11
C LEU A 63 -6.39 -19.57 6.75
N PRO A 64 -5.42 -18.69 6.41
CA PRO A 64 -5.31 -18.10 5.07
C PRO A 64 -5.24 -19.17 4.00
N ALA A 65 -5.91 -18.95 2.87
CA ALA A 65 -5.79 -19.84 1.72
C ALA A 65 -4.34 -19.85 1.20
N PRO A 66 -3.83 -21.00 0.73
CA PRO A 66 -2.52 -21.06 0.09
C PRO A 66 -2.53 -20.27 -1.23
N PHE A 67 -1.33 -19.83 -1.63
CA PHE A 67 -1.12 -19.16 -2.91
C PHE A 67 -1.42 -20.13 -4.06
N ASP A 68 -2.26 -19.72 -5.01
CA ASP A 68 -2.71 -20.58 -6.11
C ASP A 68 -2.72 -19.88 -7.48
N ARG A 69 -3.32 -20.55 -8.48
CA ARG A 69 -3.43 -20.03 -9.85
C ARG A 69 -4.23 -18.74 -9.94
N PHE A 70 -5.22 -18.54 -9.06
CA PHE A 70 -5.98 -17.30 -9.02
C PHE A 70 -5.09 -16.13 -8.57
N ASP A 71 -4.19 -16.35 -7.60
CA ASP A 71 -3.24 -15.32 -7.18
C ASP A 71 -2.32 -14.87 -8.34
N ILE A 72 -1.85 -15.82 -9.14
CA ILE A 72 -1.03 -15.54 -10.34
C ILE A 72 -1.84 -14.72 -11.36
N ALA A 73 -3.06 -15.16 -11.67
CA ALA A 73 -3.93 -14.46 -12.62
C ALA A 73 -4.26 -13.04 -12.17
N SER A 74 -4.62 -12.86 -10.90
CA SER A 74 -4.91 -11.56 -10.30
C SER A 74 -3.70 -10.61 -10.33
N MET A 75 -2.49 -11.12 -10.09
CA MET A 75 -1.26 -10.34 -10.24
C MET A 75 -1.01 -9.92 -11.70
N ALA A 76 -1.20 -10.83 -12.67
CA ALA A 76 -1.05 -10.54 -14.09
C ALA A 76 -2.07 -9.47 -14.55
N ILE A 77 -3.33 -9.63 -14.18
CA ILE A 77 -4.40 -8.66 -14.46
C ILE A 77 -4.04 -7.29 -13.89
N SER A 78 -3.54 -7.24 -12.66
CA SER A 78 -3.17 -5.96 -12.02
C SER A 78 -1.99 -5.28 -12.74
N ALA A 79 -0.98 -6.05 -13.15
CA ALA A 79 0.15 -5.52 -13.90
C ALA A 79 -0.27 -4.98 -15.28
N ILE A 80 -1.14 -5.71 -15.99
CA ILE A 80 -1.71 -5.26 -17.28
C ILE A 80 -2.56 -4.01 -17.10
N ALA A 81 -3.42 -3.97 -16.08
CA ALA A 81 -4.25 -2.82 -15.78
C ALA A 81 -3.41 -1.56 -15.48
N LEU A 82 -2.41 -1.68 -14.60
CA LEU A 82 -1.51 -0.59 -14.25
C LEU A 82 -0.65 -0.13 -15.43
N GLY A 83 -0.21 -1.06 -16.29
CA GLY A 83 0.46 -0.74 -17.55
C GLY A 83 -0.44 0.05 -18.50
N ALA A 84 -1.67 -0.43 -18.74
CA ALA A 84 -2.65 0.24 -19.58
C ALA A 84 -2.97 1.65 -19.07
N TRP A 85 -3.22 1.81 -17.76
CA TRP A 85 -3.45 3.12 -17.15
C TRP A 85 -2.25 4.06 -17.23
N THR A 86 -1.02 3.54 -17.19
CA THR A 86 0.19 4.36 -17.31
C THR A 86 0.26 5.08 -18.65
N PHE A 87 -0.05 4.38 -19.75
CA PHE A 87 0.07 4.91 -21.12
C PHE A 87 -1.25 5.42 -21.71
N ALA A 88 -2.40 4.98 -21.20
CA ALA A 88 -3.73 5.36 -21.65
C ALA A 88 -4.64 5.66 -20.44
N PRO A 89 -4.37 6.74 -19.68
CA PRO A 89 -4.96 6.99 -18.37
C PRO A 89 -6.46 7.33 -18.38
N VAL A 90 -6.99 7.81 -19.51
CA VAL A 90 -8.40 8.20 -19.68
C VAL A 90 -9.19 7.20 -20.54
N ASN A 91 -8.56 6.12 -20.97
CA ASN A 91 -9.20 5.13 -21.83
C ASN A 91 -10.15 4.23 -21.01
N SER A 92 -11.36 3.99 -21.52
CA SER A 92 -12.36 3.14 -20.88
C SER A 92 -11.88 1.70 -20.68
N ALA A 93 -11.07 1.16 -21.59
CA ALA A 93 -10.44 -0.15 -21.44
C ALA A 93 -9.50 -0.20 -20.22
N SER A 94 -8.70 0.86 -19.99
CA SER A 94 -7.88 0.98 -18.77
C SER A 94 -8.77 1.04 -17.53
N GLY A 95 -9.88 1.77 -17.59
CA GLY A 95 -10.87 1.82 -16.51
C GLY A 95 -11.49 0.45 -16.19
N MET A 96 -11.88 -0.32 -17.20
CA MET A 96 -12.40 -1.68 -17.03
C MET A 96 -11.35 -2.63 -16.44
N LEU A 97 -10.13 -2.60 -16.95
CA LEU A 97 -9.04 -3.42 -16.42
C LEU A 97 -8.75 -3.08 -14.94
N MET A 98 -8.81 -1.80 -14.58
CA MET A 98 -8.68 -1.34 -13.19
C MET A 98 -9.79 -1.86 -12.28
N ALA A 99 -11.04 -1.86 -12.74
CA ALA A 99 -12.17 -2.41 -11.99
C ALA A 99 -11.99 -3.91 -11.74
N VAL A 100 -11.63 -4.68 -12.77
CA VAL A 100 -11.37 -6.11 -12.63
C VAL A 100 -10.19 -6.37 -11.69
N ALA A 101 -9.09 -5.61 -11.83
CA ALA A 101 -7.95 -5.70 -10.92
C ALA A 101 -8.35 -5.39 -9.46
N ALA A 102 -9.18 -4.38 -9.22
CA ALA A 102 -9.68 -4.04 -7.89
C ALA A 102 -10.47 -5.21 -7.26
N ILE A 103 -11.40 -5.80 -8.02
CA ILE A 103 -12.19 -6.97 -7.57
C ILE A 103 -11.26 -8.15 -7.27
N CYS A 104 -10.33 -8.46 -8.18
CA CYS A 104 -9.38 -9.55 -7.99
C CYS A 104 -8.49 -9.34 -6.76
N GLN A 105 -8.02 -8.12 -6.49
CA GLN A 105 -7.20 -7.82 -5.31
C GLN A 105 -8.01 -7.83 -4.01
N ALA A 106 -9.26 -7.39 -4.04
CA ALA A 106 -10.17 -7.49 -2.89
C ALA A 106 -10.47 -8.96 -2.55
N TRP A 107 -10.71 -9.80 -3.56
CA TRP A 107 -10.90 -11.23 -3.36
C TRP A 107 -9.63 -11.93 -2.84
N ARG A 108 -8.45 -11.54 -3.32
CA ARG A 108 -7.19 -12.04 -2.72
C ARG A 108 -7.11 -11.69 -1.24
N LEU A 109 -7.37 -10.44 -0.88
CA LEU A 109 -7.32 -10.00 0.51
C LEU A 109 -8.30 -10.76 1.42
N SER A 110 -9.54 -11.04 0.95
CA SER A 110 -10.54 -11.76 1.75
C SER A 110 -10.14 -13.22 2.06
N ARG A 111 -9.31 -13.82 1.20
CA ARG A 111 -8.75 -15.17 1.39
C ARG A 111 -7.70 -15.24 2.51
N TRP A 112 -7.24 -14.10 3.04
CA TRP A 112 -6.11 -14.05 3.98
C TRP A 112 -6.50 -14.05 5.45
N ALA A 113 -7.80 -14.13 5.77
CA ALA A 113 -8.32 -14.20 7.15
C ALA A 113 -7.85 -13.04 8.07
N GLY A 114 -7.63 -11.86 7.49
CA GLY A 114 -7.11 -10.69 8.22
C GLY A 114 -8.02 -10.20 9.34
N GLU A 115 -9.33 -10.39 9.21
CA GLU A 115 -10.31 -10.02 10.23
C GLU A 115 -10.13 -10.80 11.54
N ARG A 116 -9.44 -11.95 11.52
CA ARG A 116 -9.13 -12.73 12.74
C ARG A 116 -7.91 -12.22 13.49
N THR A 117 -7.20 -11.22 12.94
CA THR A 117 -5.92 -10.72 13.46
C THR A 117 -6.03 -9.42 14.26
N LEU A 118 -7.26 -9.01 14.63
CA LEU A 118 -7.53 -7.76 15.37
C LEU A 118 -6.75 -7.62 16.69
N ARG A 119 -6.34 -8.73 17.29
CA ARG A 119 -5.55 -8.76 18.53
C ARG A 119 -4.05 -8.56 18.32
N ASP A 120 -3.56 -8.59 17.08
CA ASP A 120 -2.16 -8.32 16.75
C ASP A 120 -2.02 -7.17 15.75
N PRO A 121 -1.74 -5.95 16.23
CA PRO A 121 -1.60 -4.78 15.36
C PRO A 121 -0.52 -4.94 14.28
N LEU A 122 0.53 -5.73 14.52
CA LEU A 122 1.61 -5.96 13.54
C LEU A 122 1.14 -6.74 12.30
N VAL A 123 0.20 -7.67 12.47
CA VAL A 123 -0.40 -8.42 11.36
C VAL A 123 -1.60 -7.68 10.80
N LEU A 124 -2.41 -7.03 11.65
CA LEU A 124 -3.58 -6.27 11.21
C LEU A 124 -3.20 -5.15 10.25
N ILE A 125 -2.16 -4.36 10.56
CA ILE A 125 -1.74 -3.24 9.71
C ILE A 125 -1.37 -3.68 8.29
N LEU A 126 -0.85 -4.89 8.10
CA LEU A 126 -0.52 -5.40 6.78
C LEU A 126 -1.77 -5.57 5.91
N HIS A 127 -2.89 -6.01 6.50
CA HIS A 127 -4.16 -6.14 5.78
C HIS A 127 -4.78 -4.78 5.50
N LEU A 128 -4.75 -3.88 6.49
CA LEU A 128 -5.27 -2.51 6.34
C LEU A 128 -4.49 -1.73 5.27
N ALA A 129 -3.15 -1.83 5.28
CA ALA A 129 -2.30 -1.25 4.25
C ALA A 129 -2.58 -1.88 2.87
N TYR A 130 -2.74 -3.21 2.79
CA TYR A 130 -3.06 -3.87 1.53
C TYR A 130 -4.46 -3.48 1.01
N ALA A 131 -5.44 -3.22 1.88
CA ALA A 131 -6.79 -2.84 1.49
C ALA A 131 -6.84 -1.55 0.66
N PHE A 132 -5.85 -0.67 0.80
CA PHE A 132 -5.70 0.50 -0.06
C PHE A 132 -5.36 0.15 -1.52
N VAL A 133 -4.81 -1.03 -1.82
CA VAL A 133 -4.55 -1.48 -3.19
C VAL A 133 -5.86 -1.63 -3.97
N PRO A 134 -6.79 -2.54 -3.62
CA PRO A 134 -8.07 -2.63 -4.34
C PRO A 134 -8.88 -1.34 -4.26
N LEU A 135 -8.83 -0.60 -3.14
CA LEU A 135 -9.51 0.69 -3.02
C LEU A 135 -8.97 1.73 -4.01
N GLY A 136 -7.65 1.82 -4.15
CA GLY A 136 -7.01 2.75 -5.08
C GLY A 136 -7.26 2.37 -6.54
N LEU A 137 -7.21 1.08 -6.88
CA LEU A 137 -7.56 0.60 -8.22
C LEU A 137 -9.04 0.91 -8.55
N ALA A 138 -9.95 0.75 -7.57
CA ALA A 138 -11.35 1.11 -7.73
C ALA A 138 -11.54 2.62 -7.92
N PHE A 139 -10.86 3.47 -7.16
CA PHE A 139 -10.92 4.93 -7.36
C PHE A 139 -10.33 5.37 -8.71
N VAL A 140 -9.25 4.74 -9.18
CA VAL A 140 -8.72 5.00 -10.52
C VAL A 140 -9.78 4.66 -11.57
N SER A 141 -10.39 3.47 -11.51
CA SER A 141 -11.47 3.08 -12.43
C SER A 141 -12.65 4.05 -12.38
N ALA A 142 -13.12 4.37 -11.18
CA ALA A 142 -14.25 5.28 -10.98
C ALA A 142 -13.94 6.70 -11.47
N SER A 143 -12.70 7.19 -11.35
CA SER A 143 -12.30 8.49 -11.89
C SER A 143 -12.29 8.54 -13.43
N ILE A 144 -12.15 7.39 -14.10
CA ILE A 144 -12.21 7.31 -15.57
C ILE A 144 -13.66 7.33 -16.05
N PHE A 145 -14.57 6.63 -15.36
CA PHE A 145 -15.98 6.54 -15.76
C PHE A 145 -16.85 7.68 -15.22
N PHE A 146 -16.49 8.23 -14.07
CA PHE A 146 -17.25 9.27 -13.37
C PHE A 146 -16.34 10.46 -13.01
N PRO A 147 -15.63 11.07 -13.97
CA PRO A 147 -14.63 12.11 -13.70
C PRO A 147 -15.22 13.37 -13.04
N ALA A 148 -16.52 13.62 -13.21
CA ALA A 148 -17.22 14.76 -12.59
C ALA A 148 -17.44 14.58 -11.07
N THR A 149 -17.44 13.35 -10.56
CA THR A 149 -17.75 13.05 -9.15
C THR A 149 -16.59 12.38 -8.42
N VAL A 150 -15.70 11.68 -9.13
CA VAL A 150 -14.55 10.98 -8.56
C VAL A 150 -13.25 11.58 -9.08
N PRO A 151 -12.56 12.39 -8.26
CA PRO A 151 -11.29 13.01 -8.64
C PRO A 151 -10.18 11.97 -8.81
N ALA A 152 -9.38 12.08 -9.87
CA ALA A 152 -8.24 11.18 -10.13
C ALA A 152 -7.24 11.13 -8.95
N ALA A 153 -7.11 12.24 -8.20
CA ALA A 153 -6.26 12.32 -7.02
C ALA A 153 -6.62 11.30 -5.92
N ALA A 154 -7.90 10.90 -5.81
CA ALA A 154 -8.33 9.90 -4.83
C ALA A 154 -7.63 8.54 -5.06
N GLY A 155 -7.52 8.12 -6.32
CA GLY A 155 -6.80 6.91 -6.71
C GLY A 155 -5.30 7.01 -6.41
N PHE A 156 -4.67 8.12 -6.77
CA PHE A 156 -3.25 8.37 -6.47
C PHE A 156 -2.95 8.37 -4.97
N HIS A 157 -3.79 8.98 -4.15
CA HIS A 157 -3.58 9.03 -2.69
C HIS A 157 -3.87 7.70 -2.01
N ALA A 158 -4.86 6.94 -2.49
CA ALA A 158 -5.08 5.58 -2.02
C ALA A 158 -3.90 4.66 -2.34
N LEU A 159 -3.40 4.66 -3.58
CA LEU A 159 -2.24 3.83 -3.97
C LEU A 159 -0.93 4.32 -3.32
N GLY A 160 -0.69 5.62 -3.33
CA GLY A 160 0.54 6.22 -2.80
C GLY A 160 0.56 6.28 -1.28
N THR A 161 -0.16 7.26 -0.70
CA THR A 161 -0.15 7.49 0.75
C THR A 161 -0.71 6.29 1.52
N GLY A 162 -1.83 5.74 1.06
CA GLY A 162 -2.50 4.59 1.67
C GLY A 162 -1.69 3.30 1.54
N ALA A 163 -1.57 2.76 0.33
CA ALA A 163 -0.94 1.45 0.14
C ALA A 163 0.57 1.50 0.31
N VAL A 164 1.29 2.34 -0.46
CA VAL A 164 2.76 2.40 -0.38
C VAL A 164 3.22 2.91 0.99
N GLY A 165 2.69 4.04 1.45
CA GLY A 165 3.08 4.62 2.74
C GLY A 165 2.83 3.69 3.93
N ALA A 166 1.61 3.16 4.08
CA ALA A 166 1.29 2.28 5.20
C ALA A 166 1.99 0.92 5.10
N MET A 167 2.12 0.33 3.91
CA MET A 167 2.83 -0.95 3.75
C MET A 167 4.31 -0.82 4.09
N THR A 168 4.95 0.28 3.67
CA THR A 168 6.34 0.56 4.01
C THR A 168 6.53 0.65 5.53
N LEU A 169 5.72 1.43 6.24
CA LEU A 169 5.82 1.51 7.70
C LEU A 169 5.50 0.18 8.41
N ALA A 170 4.53 -0.58 7.92
CA ALA A 170 4.18 -1.90 8.46
C ALA A 170 5.37 -2.87 8.36
N VAL A 171 5.97 -2.98 7.17
CA VAL A 171 7.10 -3.87 6.91
C VAL A 171 8.35 -3.39 7.65
N MET A 172 8.65 -2.09 7.62
CA MET A 172 9.79 -1.51 8.36
C MET A 172 9.70 -1.80 9.86
N THR A 173 8.52 -1.63 10.46
CA THR A 173 8.30 -1.89 11.89
C THR A 173 8.57 -3.35 12.23
N ARG A 174 7.97 -4.27 11.48
CA ARG A 174 8.13 -5.72 11.71
C ARG A 174 9.57 -6.18 11.45
N ALA A 175 10.19 -5.72 10.37
CA ALA A 175 11.56 -6.04 10.01
C ALA A 175 12.55 -5.52 11.05
N THR A 176 12.33 -4.30 11.54
CA THR A 176 13.17 -3.72 12.61
C THR A 176 13.11 -4.59 13.85
N LEU A 177 11.92 -4.95 14.34
CA LEU A 177 11.77 -5.84 15.49
C LEU A 177 12.47 -7.19 15.27
N GLY A 178 12.19 -7.86 14.15
CA GLY A 178 12.73 -9.18 13.86
C GLY A 178 14.26 -9.22 13.67
N HIS A 179 14.83 -8.27 12.93
CA HIS A 179 16.27 -8.25 12.66
C HIS A 179 17.10 -7.69 13.82
N THR A 180 16.52 -6.86 14.68
CA THR A 180 17.19 -6.36 15.89
C THR A 180 17.02 -7.27 17.11
N GLY A 181 16.38 -8.43 16.95
CA GLY A 181 16.20 -9.43 18.02
C GLY A 181 15.15 -9.05 19.07
N ARG A 182 14.29 -8.08 18.78
CA ARG A 182 13.25 -7.61 19.70
C ARG A 182 11.99 -8.45 19.54
N GLU A 183 11.18 -8.46 20.61
CA GLU A 183 9.90 -9.16 20.59
C GLU A 183 9.01 -8.65 19.44
N LEU A 184 8.45 -9.57 18.65
CA LEU A 184 7.52 -9.27 17.56
C LEU A 184 6.12 -8.94 18.11
N LYS A 185 6.04 -7.85 18.86
CA LYS A 185 4.82 -7.36 19.50
C LYS A 185 4.67 -5.86 19.29
N ALA A 186 3.48 -5.42 18.87
CA ALA A 186 3.17 -4.00 18.78
C ALA A 186 2.93 -3.42 20.19
N GLY A 187 3.83 -2.53 20.62
CA GLY A 187 3.57 -1.64 21.75
C GLY A 187 2.75 -0.40 21.35
N ARG A 188 2.52 0.52 22.31
CA ARG A 188 1.76 1.76 22.09
C ARG A 188 2.35 2.62 20.96
N GLY A 189 3.67 2.65 20.83
CA GLY A 189 4.36 3.37 19.75
C GLY A 189 4.03 2.84 18.35
N ALA A 190 4.06 1.52 18.15
CA ALA A 190 3.66 0.90 16.87
C ALA A 190 2.20 1.22 16.53
N SER A 191 1.30 1.04 17.50
CA SER A 191 -0.13 1.32 17.29
C SER A 191 -0.38 2.79 16.93
N PHE A 192 0.34 3.73 17.56
CA PHE A 192 0.27 5.14 17.20
C PHE A 192 0.73 5.39 15.76
N ILE A 193 1.89 4.86 15.36
CA ILE A 193 2.44 5.00 14.00
C ILE A 193 1.43 4.47 12.97
N PHE A 194 0.85 3.29 13.23
CA PHE A 194 -0.13 2.68 12.34
C PHE A 194 -1.42 3.48 12.23
N ALA A 195 -1.96 3.97 13.36
CA ALA A 195 -3.13 4.83 13.34
C ALA A 195 -2.86 6.14 12.57
N ALA A 196 -1.70 6.76 12.80
CA ALA A 196 -1.30 8.01 12.16
C ALA A 196 -1.17 7.86 10.63
N VAL A 197 -0.53 6.79 10.13
CA VAL A 197 -0.41 6.60 8.67
C VAL A 197 -1.74 6.25 8.00
N LEU A 198 -2.61 5.47 8.67
CA LEU A 198 -3.95 5.18 8.15
C LEU A 198 -4.80 6.46 8.11
N LEU A 199 -4.70 7.30 9.14
CA LEU A 199 -5.36 8.62 9.18
C LEU A 199 -4.84 9.52 8.05
N ALA A 200 -3.53 9.59 7.85
CA ALA A 200 -2.92 10.38 6.78
C ALA A 200 -3.45 9.98 5.40
N GLY A 201 -3.46 8.67 5.09
CA GLY A 201 -4.01 8.14 3.83
C GLY A 201 -5.49 8.47 3.66
N SER A 202 -6.29 8.25 4.71
CA SER A 202 -7.74 8.47 4.68
C SER A 202 -8.10 9.94 4.50
N LEU A 203 -7.48 10.84 5.27
CA LEU A 203 -7.67 12.28 5.12
C LEU A 203 -7.22 12.78 3.74
N ARG A 204 -6.14 12.20 3.18
CA ARG A 204 -5.67 12.60 1.85
C ARG A 204 -6.64 12.20 0.74
N ILE A 205 -7.29 11.03 0.86
CA ILE A 205 -8.36 10.61 -0.06
C ILE A 205 -9.59 11.51 0.11
N LEU A 206 -10.04 11.75 1.34
CA LEU A 206 -11.20 12.60 1.61
C LEU A 206 -11.00 14.03 1.11
N ALA A 207 -9.81 14.61 1.31
CA ALA A 207 -9.47 15.95 0.82
C ALA A 207 -9.47 16.05 -0.72
N ALA A 208 -9.38 14.92 -1.44
CA ALA A 208 -9.56 14.92 -2.89
C ALA A 208 -11.02 15.20 -3.27
N PHE A 209 -11.99 14.65 -2.52
CA PHE A 209 -13.43 14.84 -2.76
C PHE A 209 -13.96 16.15 -2.19
N VAL A 210 -13.48 16.55 -1.02
CA VAL A 210 -13.88 17.77 -0.33
C VAL A 210 -12.62 18.61 -0.08
N PRO A 211 -12.19 19.44 -1.04
CA PRO A 211 -10.99 20.25 -0.90
C PRO A 211 -11.06 21.15 0.34
N SER A 212 -10.14 20.94 1.28
CA SER A 212 -10.05 21.70 2.52
C SER A 212 -8.60 21.82 2.94
N GLY A 213 -8.08 23.05 3.06
CA GLY A 213 -6.69 23.30 3.47
C GLY A 213 -6.38 22.65 4.82
N ALA A 214 -7.29 22.80 5.80
CA ALA A 214 -7.15 22.17 7.11
C ALA A 214 -7.07 20.64 7.04
N MET A 215 -7.84 20.00 6.14
CA MET A 215 -7.80 18.55 5.97
C MET A 215 -6.48 18.07 5.35
N ILE A 216 -5.93 18.87 4.42
CA ILE A 216 -4.62 18.63 3.81
C ILE A 216 -3.52 18.77 4.87
N ASP A 217 -3.56 19.83 5.68
CA ASP A 217 -2.60 20.07 6.76
C ASP A 217 -2.66 18.96 7.82
N MET A 218 -3.86 18.53 8.21
CA MET A 218 -4.04 17.38 9.11
C MET A 218 -3.50 16.08 8.51
N ALA A 219 -3.70 15.84 7.21
CA ALA A 219 -3.13 14.67 6.54
C ALA A 219 -1.59 14.72 6.55
N GLY A 220 -1.02 15.89 6.28
CA GLY A 220 0.42 16.13 6.35
C GLY A 220 0.98 15.95 7.77
N ALA A 221 0.32 16.51 8.78
CA ALA A 221 0.71 16.36 10.18
C ALA A 221 0.65 14.89 10.64
N ALA A 222 -0.41 14.16 10.26
CA ALA A 222 -0.52 12.72 10.55
C ALA A 222 0.58 11.91 9.87
N TRP A 223 0.93 12.25 8.62
CA TRP A 223 2.06 11.63 7.90
C TRP A 223 3.39 11.86 8.62
N VAL A 224 3.69 13.12 8.97
CA VAL A 224 4.92 13.47 9.71
C VAL A 224 4.94 12.74 11.06
N ALA A 225 3.84 12.74 11.80
CA ALA A 225 3.74 12.03 13.07
C ALA A 225 4.01 10.53 12.93
N ALA A 226 3.54 9.87 11.87
CA ALA A 226 3.79 8.46 11.63
C ALA A 226 5.29 8.16 11.37
N PHE A 227 5.92 8.90 10.44
CA PHE A 227 7.31 8.65 10.07
C PHE A 227 8.30 9.12 11.13
N SER A 228 8.10 10.30 11.73
CA SER A 228 8.90 10.74 12.87
C SER A 228 8.70 9.83 14.08
N GLY A 229 7.47 9.35 14.31
CA GLY A 229 7.17 8.34 15.33
C GLY A 229 7.97 7.07 15.13
N PHE A 230 8.07 6.57 13.89
CA PHE A 230 8.92 5.41 13.57
C PHE A 230 10.38 5.66 13.93
N ILE A 231 10.94 6.81 13.53
CA ILE A 231 12.34 7.15 13.83
C ILE A 231 12.57 7.21 15.35
N MET A 232 11.68 7.85 16.10
CA MET A 232 11.81 7.99 17.55
C MET A 232 11.69 6.64 18.29
N VAL A 233 10.78 5.77 17.87
CA VAL A 233 10.52 4.49 18.56
C VAL A 233 11.52 3.40 18.15
N TYR A 234 11.92 3.37 16.87
CA TYR A 234 12.69 2.27 16.29
C TYR A 234 14.09 2.66 15.80
N GLY A 235 14.39 3.95 15.68
CA GLY A 235 15.67 4.43 15.14
C GLY A 235 16.88 3.96 15.96
N THR A 236 16.78 3.98 17.30
CA THR A 236 17.87 3.47 18.16
C THR A 236 18.14 1.99 17.94
N ALA A 237 17.09 1.19 17.69
CA ALA A 237 17.21 -0.24 17.37
C ALA A 237 18.14 -0.51 16.20
N LEU A 238 18.02 0.33 15.17
CA LEU A 238 18.72 0.18 13.91
C LEU A 238 20.19 0.62 14.02
N MET A 239 20.54 1.40 15.05
CA MET A 239 21.90 1.91 15.27
C MET A 239 22.65 1.15 16.38
N THR A 240 21.97 0.28 17.12
CA THR A 240 22.58 -0.52 18.19
C THR A 240 22.78 -1.97 17.77
N PRO A 241 23.73 -2.70 18.36
CA PRO A 241 23.85 -4.15 18.16
C PRO A 241 22.54 -4.88 18.44
N LYS A 242 22.35 -6.01 17.76
CA LYS A 242 21.19 -6.89 17.94
C LYS A 242 21.00 -7.23 19.43
N ALA A 243 19.78 -7.06 19.95
CA ALA A 243 19.44 -7.52 21.28
C ALA A 243 19.62 -9.05 21.33
N ARG A 244 20.29 -9.54 22.39
CA ARG A 244 20.60 -10.96 22.58
C ARG A 244 19.33 -11.79 22.75
#